data_AF-A0AAU2RJH4-F1
#
_entry.id   AF-A0AAU2RJH4-F1
#
_cell.length_a   1.000
_cell.length_b   1.000
_cell.length_c   1.000
_cell.angle_alpha   90.00
_cell.angle_beta   90.00
_cell.angle_gamma   90.00
#
_symmetry.space_group_name_H-M   'P 1'
#
loop_
_entity.id
_entity.type
_entity.pdbx_description
1 polymer ?
#
loop_
_entity_poly.entity_id
_entity_poly.type
_entity_poly.pdbx_seq_one_letter_code
_entity_poly.pdbx_strand_id
1 'polypeptide(L)'
;MPEYSHEQNLRLAQKMLDQQGQIEVLTKERDGAYRERAQLLALLAALHPSVIAPAPDVDEDGWQILYLRIGGKQASWHIAPRDAELYAHVEHVPVDDRRAHWDGHTTEEKYAHIGQHAARLYAEARGQVETPPTPADAATPLQGSEEQGAPVDWQAIAQQRERELKTEGEARRRAEMAIARVRLIKKAPSRSAFNLQANAVDDGWDQALDAVHAALGTPERCETKNARKDHPVHELLAALKAGVPHPTPVGLVGRYYEAIHKVCCPYDHSERRPGYAAAANRAALDESQEC
;
A
#
# COMPACT_ATOMS: atom_id res chain seq x y z
N MET A 1 16.72 -24.81 31.54
CA MET A 1 15.84 -23.87 30.83
C MET A 1 16.48 -22.50 30.96
N PRO A 2 16.99 -21.87 29.88
CA PRO A 2 17.56 -20.53 30.01
C PRO A 2 16.44 -19.56 30.40
N GLU A 3 16.54 -18.97 31.59
CA GLU A 3 15.68 -17.87 32.00
C GLU A 3 16.01 -16.65 31.15
N TYR A 4 15.07 -16.23 30.31
CA TYR A 4 15.16 -14.96 29.61
C TYR A 4 15.19 -13.83 30.64
N SER A 5 16.08 -12.85 30.44
CA SER A 5 16.10 -11.68 31.32
C SER A 5 14.76 -10.94 31.23
N HIS A 6 14.38 -10.27 32.32
CA HIS A 6 13.16 -9.46 32.37
C HIS A 6 13.07 -8.48 31.17
N GLU A 7 14.20 -7.88 30.78
CA GLU A 7 14.30 -6.99 29.63
C GLU A 7 14.04 -7.70 28.28
N GLN A 8 14.48 -8.96 28.12
CA GLN A 8 14.20 -9.76 26.93
C GLN A 8 12.70 -10.10 26.85
N ASN A 9 12.07 -10.45 27.98
CA ASN A 9 10.64 -10.72 28.03
C ASN A 9 9.81 -9.47 27.68
N LEU A 10 10.20 -8.29 28.20
CA LEU A 10 9.54 -7.02 27.86
C LEU A 10 9.65 -6.67 26.37
N ARG A 11 10.83 -6.87 25.77
CA ARG A 11 11.03 -6.65 24.32
C ARG A 11 10.20 -7.60 23.47
N LEU A 12 10.08 -8.86 23.88
CA LEU A 12 9.26 -9.84 23.19
C LEU A 12 7.77 -9.46 23.26
N ALA A 13 7.29 -9.07 24.44
CA ALA A 13 5.92 -8.61 24.64
C ALA A 13 5.59 -7.39 23.78
N GLN A 14 6.47 -6.38 23.75
CA GLN A 14 6.27 -5.21 22.88
C GLN A 14 6.20 -5.61 21.40
N LYS A 15 7.10 -6.48 20.94
CA LYS A 15 7.09 -6.95 19.55
C LYS A 15 5.79 -7.69 19.20
N MET A 16 5.25 -8.49 20.13
CA MET A 16 3.98 -9.18 19.92
C MET A 16 2.81 -8.19 19.83
N LEU A 17 2.78 -7.16 20.67
CA LEU A 17 1.78 -6.09 20.60
C LEU A 17 1.86 -5.31 19.28
N ASP A 18 3.07 -4.94 18.84
CA ASP A 18 3.27 -4.26 17.56
C ASP A 18 2.79 -5.15 16.38
N GLN A 19 3.07 -6.45 16.44
CA GLN A 19 2.59 -7.42 15.44
C GLN A 19 1.07 -7.55 15.43
N GLN A 20 0.44 -7.59 16.60
CA GLN A 20 -1.03 -7.61 16.71
C GLN A 20 -1.65 -6.36 16.09
N GLY A 21 -1.14 -5.18 16.42
CA GLY A 21 -1.60 -3.93 15.82
C GLY A 21 -1.44 -3.92 14.29
N GLN A 22 -0.33 -4.45 13.76
CA GLN A 22 -0.12 -4.56 12.33
C GLN A 22 -1.10 -5.55 11.66
N ILE A 23 -1.42 -6.67 12.32
CA ILE A 23 -2.39 -7.65 11.83
C ILE A 23 -3.78 -7.02 11.74
N GLU A 24 -4.19 -6.24 12.74
CA GLU A 24 -5.48 -5.55 12.74
C GLU A 24 -5.58 -4.54 11.58
N VAL A 25 -4.54 -3.74 11.35
CA VAL A 25 -4.49 -2.78 10.24
C VAL A 25 -4.60 -3.51 8.90
N LEU A 26 -3.78 -4.53 8.66
CA LEU A 26 -3.78 -5.29 7.41
C LEU A 26 -5.10 -6.04 7.19
N THR A 27 -5.72 -6.54 8.26
CA THR A 27 -7.03 -7.20 8.19
C THR A 27 -8.10 -6.20 7.75
N LYS A 28 -8.09 -4.99 8.32
CA LYS A 28 -9.03 -3.93 7.95
C LYS A 28 -8.85 -3.47 6.50
N GLU A 29 -7.62 -3.27 6.05
CA GLU A 29 -7.31 -2.90 4.66
C GLU A 29 -7.77 -3.98 3.68
N ARG A 30 -7.46 -5.24 3.98
CA ARG A 30 -7.89 -6.40 3.19
C ARG A 30 -9.42 -6.48 3.12
N ASP A 31 -10.10 -6.33 4.24
CA ASP A 31 -11.57 -6.41 4.29
C ASP A 31 -12.23 -5.25 3.54
N GLY A 32 -11.63 -4.06 3.58
CA GLY A 32 -12.02 -2.92 2.76
C GLY A 32 -11.94 -3.22 1.26
N ALA A 33 -10.80 -3.74 0.79
CA ALA A 33 -10.62 -4.14 -0.61
C ALA A 33 -11.63 -5.22 -1.05
N TYR A 34 -11.94 -6.18 -0.17
CA TYR A 34 -12.97 -7.19 -0.45
C TYR A 34 -14.38 -6.57 -0.54
N ARG A 35 -14.70 -5.60 0.31
CA ARG A 35 -15.99 -4.89 0.25
C ARG A 35 -16.14 -4.07 -1.02
N GLU A 36 -15.10 -3.36 -1.43
CA GLU A 36 -15.09 -2.62 -2.70
C GLU A 36 -15.27 -3.54 -3.90
N ARG A 37 -14.56 -4.68 -3.92
CA ARG A 37 -14.75 -5.73 -4.92
C ARG A 37 -16.19 -6.24 -4.93
N ALA A 38 -16.79 -6.47 -3.77
CA ALA A 38 -18.17 -6.95 -3.67
C ALA A 38 -19.17 -5.95 -4.27
N GLN A 39 -19.02 -4.65 -4.00
CA GLN A 39 -19.83 -3.58 -4.60
C GLN A 39 -19.75 -3.58 -6.14
N LEU A 40 -18.54 -3.69 -6.69
CA LEU A 40 -18.34 -3.76 -8.14
C LEU A 40 -18.97 -5.02 -8.75
N LEU A 41 -18.84 -6.17 -8.08
CA LEU A 41 -19.48 -7.41 -8.51
C LEU A 41 -21.01 -7.33 -8.44
N ALA A 42 -21.58 -6.63 -7.44
CA ALA A 42 -23.02 -6.41 -7.34
C ALA A 42 -23.55 -5.57 -8.51
N LEU A 43 -22.81 -4.52 -8.90
CA LEU A 43 -23.10 -3.75 -10.12
C LEU A 43 -23.03 -4.64 -11.36
N LEU A 44 -21.97 -5.43 -11.52
CA LEU A 44 -21.84 -6.34 -12.67
C LEU A 44 -22.96 -7.38 -12.70
N ALA A 45 -23.42 -7.86 -11.54
CA ALA A 45 -24.54 -8.79 -11.44
C ALA A 45 -25.89 -8.17 -11.86
N ALA A 46 -26.04 -6.85 -11.75
CA ALA A 46 -27.20 -6.14 -12.30
C ALA A 46 -27.12 -5.98 -13.83
N LEU A 47 -25.91 -5.99 -14.42
CA LEU A 47 -25.67 -5.78 -15.84
C LEU A 47 -25.60 -7.08 -16.65
N HIS A 48 -25.33 -8.20 -15.99
CA HIS A 48 -25.10 -9.49 -16.63
C HIS A 48 -26.01 -10.58 -16.04
N PRO A 49 -26.38 -11.62 -16.81
CA PRO A 49 -27.06 -12.78 -16.26
C PRO A 49 -26.27 -13.37 -15.09
N SER A 50 -26.92 -13.51 -13.95
CA SER A 50 -26.29 -13.87 -12.69
C SER A 50 -27.20 -14.71 -11.80
N VAL A 51 -26.61 -15.59 -11.01
CA VAL A 51 -27.27 -16.33 -9.93
C VAL A 51 -26.31 -16.48 -8.74
N ILE A 52 -26.85 -16.67 -7.54
CA ILE A 52 -26.10 -16.99 -6.33
C ILE A 52 -26.50 -18.37 -5.83
N ALA A 53 -25.52 -19.19 -5.45
CA ALA A 53 -25.73 -20.45 -4.75
C ALA A 53 -24.88 -20.51 -3.47
N PRO A 54 -25.22 -21.38 -2.50
CA PRO A 54 -24.34 -21.68 -1.37
C PRO A 54 -22.94 -22.13 -1.83
N ALA A 55 -21.90 -21.85 -1.04
CA ALA A 55 -20.51 -22.25 -1.30
C ALA A 55 -20.13 -23.52 -0.51
N PRO A 56 -20.38 -24.74 -1.02
CA PRO A 56 -20.09 -25.97 -0.28
C PRO A 56 -18.60 -26.28 -0.14
N ASP A 57 -17.74 -25.56 -0.85
CA ASP A 57 -16.28 -25.69 -0.83
C ASP A 57 -15.61 -24.83 0.26
N VAL A 58 -16.40 -24.08 1.03
CA VAL A 58 -15.93 -23.29 2.16
C VAL A 58 -16.53 -23.87 3.44
N ASP A 59 -15.67 -24.24 4.39
CA ASP A 59 -16.06 -24.88 5.67
C ASP A 59 -16.81 -23.94 6.65
N GLU A 60 -17.03 -22.68 6.26
CA GLU A 60 -17.71 -21.66 7.06
C GLU A 60 -19.13 -21.40 6.54
N ASP A 61 -20.10 -21.39 7.47
CA ASP A 61 -21.51 -21.17 7.15
C ASP A 61 -21.76 -19.78 6.55
N GLY A 62 -22.73 -19.72 5.63
CA GLY A 62 -23.22 -18.49 5.03
C GLY A 62 -22.37 -17.93 3.88
N TRP A 63 -21.24 -18.56 3.55
CA TRP A 63 -20.53 -18.25 2.32
C TRP A 63 -21.33 -18.68 1.10
N GLN A 64 -21.27 -17.85 0.06
CA GLN A 64 -22.02 -18.04 -1.18
C GLN A 64 -21.08 -17.88 -2.38
N ILE A 65 -21.48 -18.38 -3.54
CA ILE A 65 -20.78 -18.16 -4.80
C ILE A 65 -21.71 -17.40 -5.75
N LEU A 66 -21.22 -16.28 -6.26
CA LEU A 66 -21.84 -15.55 -7.36
C LEU A 66 -21.36 -16.14 -8.68
N TYR A 67 -22.28 -16.60 -9.52
CA TYR A 67 -22.03 -17.04 -10.87
C TYR A 67 -22.54 -15.99 -11.85
N LEU A 68 -21.62 -15.45 -12.66
CA LEU A 68 -21.89 -14.41 -13.66
C LEU A 68 -21.60 -14.93 -15.06
N ARG A 69 -22.35 -14.46 -16.06
CA ARG A 69 -22.01 -14.67 -17.48
C ARG A 69 -21.59 -13.37 -18.15
N ILE A 70 -20.28 -13.20 -18.29
CA ILE A 70 -19.66 -12.05 -18.95
C ILE A 70 -19.21 -12.52 -20.33
N GLY A 71 -19.55 -11.80 -21.41
CA GLY A 71 -19.14 -12.21 -22.77
C GLY A 71 -19.53 -13.64 -23.18
N GLY A 72 -20.56 -14.21 -22.55
CA GLY A 72 -21.03 -15.57 -22.80
C GLY A 72 -20.32 -16.67 -22.01
N LYS A 73 -19.20 -16.40 -21.32
CA LYS A 73 -18.54 -17.39 -20.44
C LYS A 73 -18.82 -17.12 -18.98
N GLN A 74 -18.66 -18.15 -18.16
CA GLN A 74 -18.87 -18.02 -16.72
C GLN A 74 -17.68 -17.31 -16.05
N ALA A 75 -17.98 -16.56 -15.01
CA ALA A 75 -17.02 -16.09 -14.03
C ALA A 75 -17.64 -16.27 -12.65
N SER A 76 -16.86 -16.77 -11.69
CA SER A 76 -17.34 -17.05 -10.33
C SER A 76 -16.49 -16.37 -9.25
N TRP A 77 -17.14 -15.99 -8.16
CA TRP A 77 -16.49 -15.43 -6.96
C TRP A 77 -17.22 -15.84 -5.69
N HIS A 78 -16.46 -16.19 -4.66
CA HIS A 78 -16.97 -16.34 -3.30
C HIS A 78 -17.37 -14.98 -2.72
N ILE A 79 -18.54 -14.96 -2.09
CA ILE A 79 -19.15 -13.84 -1.40
C ILE A 79 -19.15 -14.15 0.09
N ALA A 80 -18.55 -13.25 0.87
CA ALA A 80 -18.54 -13.37 2.31
C ALA A 80 -19.94 -13.07 2.90
N PRO A 81 -20.33 -13.71 4.01
CA PRO A 81 -21.66 -13.51 4.62
C PRO A 81 -22.03 -12.03 4.85
N ARG A 82 -21.06 -11.21 5.30
CA ARG A 82 -21.22 -9.76 5.54
C ARG A 82 -21.56 -8.93 4.30
N ASP A 83 -21.30 -9.47 3.11
CA ASP A 83 -21.48 -8.80 1.82
C ASP A 83 -22.71 -9.33 1.06
N ALA A 84 -23.36 -10.39 1.55
CA ALA A 84 -24.48 -11.05 0.89
C ALA A 84 -25.64 -10.09 0.56
N GLU A 85 -25.94 -9.13 1.45
CA GLU A 85 -27.02 -8.16 1.25
C GLU A 85 -26.82 -7.25 0.03
N LEU A 86 -25.57 -7.03 -0.43
CA LEU A 86 -25.29 -6.26 -1.65
C LEU A 86 -25.89 -6.91 -2.91
N TYR A 87 -26.23 -8.19 -2.83
CA TYR A 87 -26.75 -9.00 -3.92
C TYR A 87 -28.22 -9.37 -3.75
N ALA A 88 -28.97 -8.62 -2.93
CA ALA A 88 -30.39 -8.89 -2.69
C ALA A 88 -31.25 -8.91 -3.98
N HIS A 89 -30.78 -8.27 -5.06
CA HIS A 89 -31.41 -8.28 -6.38
C HIS A 89 -31.09 -9.52 -7.23
N VAL A 90 -30.12 -10.34 -6.82
CA VAL A 90 -29.69 -11.52 -7.57
C VAL A 90 -30.49 -12.75 -7.12
N GLU A 91 -30.96 -13.52 -8.09
CA GLU A 91 -31.70 -14.76 -7.84
C GLU A 91 -30.82 -15.77 -7.08
N HIS A 92 -31.35 -16.29 -5.98
CA HIS A 92 -30.73 -17.36 -5.22
C HIS A 92 -31.25 -18.72 -5.69
N VAL A 93 -30.33 -19.62 -6.00
CA VAL A 93 -30.62 -20.93 -6.58
C VAL A 93 -29.98 -22.04 -5.73
N PRO A 94 -30.51 -23.27 -5.78
CA PRO A 94 -29.88 -24.40 -5.11
C PRO A 94 -28.54 -24.77 -5.78
N VAL A 95 -27.69 -25.50 -5.04
CA VAL A 95 -26.32 -25.87 -5.47
C VAL A 95 -26.30 -26.72 -6.75
N ASP A 96 -27.38 -27.47 -7.02
CA ASP A 96 -27.55 -28.32 -8.20
C ASP A 96 -28.17 -27.60 -9.41
N ASP A 97 -28.43 -26.29 -9.31
CA ASP A 97 -28.86 -25.49 -10.46
C ASP A 97 -27.74 -25.46 -11.51
N ARG A 98 -28.08 -25.81 -12.75
CA ARG A 98 -27.15 -25.86 -13.87
C ARG A 98 -26.43 -24.53 -14.13
N ARG A 99 -27.04 -23.39 -13.77
CA ARG A 99 -26.43 -22.05 -13.88
C ARG A 99 -25.34 -21.82 -12.83
N ALA A 100 -25.43 -22.51 -11.69
CA ALA A 100 -24.49 -22.49 -10.58
C ALA A 100 -23.46 -23.64 -10.61
N HIS A 101 -23.37 -24.38 -11.71
CA HIS A 101 -22.29 -25.35 -11.90
C HIS A 101 -21.03 -24.66 -12.38
N TRP A 102 -19.93 -24.82 -11.65
CA TRP A 102 -18.62 -24.33 -12.08
C TRP A 102 -18.20 -25.01 -13.39
N ASP A 103 -17.84 -24.22 -14.40
CA ASP A 103 -17.46 -24.73 -15.72
C ASP A 103 -15.98 -25.15 -15.83
N GLY A 104 -15.24 -25.15 -14.73
CA GLY A 104 -13.86 -25.63 -14.65
C GLY A 104 -12.78 -24.59 -15.00
N HIS A 105 -13.14 -23.33 -15.22
CA HIS A 105 -12.17 -22.27 -15.54
C HIS A 105 -11.14 -22.05 -14.43
N THR A 106 -9.88 -21.82 -14.80
CA THR A 106 -8.88 -21.33 -13.84
C THR A 106 -9.09 -19.83 -13.54
N THR A 107 -8.40 -19.33 -12.51
CA THR A 107 -8.41 -17.90 -12.18
C THR A 107 -7.84 -17.07 -13.32
N GLU A 108 -6.76 -17.55 -13.95
CA GLU A 108 -6.09 -16.89 -15.07
C GLU A 108 -7.00 -16.84 -16.30
N GLU A 109 -7.67 -17.95 -16.64
CA GLU A 109 -8.61 -18.01 -17.75
C GLU A 109 -9.80 -17.06 -17.57
N LYS A 110 -10.35 -17.00 -16.34
CA LYS A 110 -11.41 -16.05 -15.98
C LYS A 110 -11.00 -14.62 -16.25
N TYR A 111 -9.85 -14.18 -15.73
CA TYR A 111 -9.42 -12.79 -15.89
C TYR A 111 -8.94 -12.46 -17.29
N ALA A 112 -8.29 -13.40 -18.00
CA ALA A 112 -7.94 -13.24 -19.41
C ALA A 112 -9.21 -13.01 -20.26
N HIS A 113 -10.26 -13.79 -20.01
CA HIS A 113 -11.52 -13.61 -20.71
C HIS A 113 -12.21 -12.27 -20.38
N ILE A 114 -12.28 -11.89 -19.10
CA ILE A 114 -12.85 -10.59 -18.69
C ILE A 114 -12.12 -9.45 -19.40
N GLY A 115 -10.78 -9.48 -19.44
CA GLY A 115 -9.97 -8.49 -20.14
C GLY A 115 -10.27 -8.42 -21.64
N GLN A 116 -10.36 -9.56 -22.32
CA GLN A 116 -10.74 -9.62 -23.73
C GLN A 116 -12.14 -9.06 -23.98
N HIS A 117 -13.12 -9.39 -23.12
CA HIS A 117 -14.48 -8.89 -23.25
C HIS A 117 -14.55 -7.37 -23.02
N ALA A 118 -13.86 -6.86 -22.00
CA ALA A 118 -13.77 -5.43 -21.73
C ALA A 118 -13.14 -4.67 -22.90
N ALA A 119 -12.04 -5.19 -23.46
CA ALA A 119 -11.39 -4.60 -24.64
C ALA A 119 -12.34 -4.55 -25.85
N ARG A 120 -13.13 -5.60 -26.06
CA ARG A 120 -14.14 -5.64 -27.13
C ARG A 120 -15.24 -4.62 -26.91
N LEU A 121 -15.82 -4.55 -25.70
CA LEU A 121 -16.85 -3.55 -25.36
C LEU A 121 -16.33 -2.12 -25.55
N TYR A 122 -15.08 -1.86 -25.15
CA TYR A 122 -14.43 -0.57 -25.37
C TYR A 122 -14.30 -0.25 -26.87
N ALA A 123 -13.87 -1.21 -27.69
CA ALA A 123 -13.76 -1.02 -29.14
C ALA A 123 -15.13 -0.77 -29.80
N GLU A 124 -16.16 -1.52 -29.39
CA GLU A 124 -17.55 -1.34 -29.85
C GLU A 124 -18.08 0.06 -29.49
N ALA A 125 -17.92 0.47 -28.23
CA ALA A 125 -18.32 1.80 -27.76
C ALA A 125 -17.59 2.92 -28.52
N ARG A 126 -16.29 2.73 -28.80
CA ARG A 126 -15.48 3.68 -29.57
C ARG A 126 -15.87 3.74 -31.06
N GLY A 127 -16.28 2.62 -31.65
CA GLY A 127 -16.76 2.57 -33.02
C GLY A 127 -18.16 3.16 -33.19
N GLN A 128 -18.97 3.16 -32.13
CA GLN A 128 -20.29 3.80 -32.09
C GLN A 128 -20.24 5.32 -31.89
N VAL A 129 -19.08 5.88 -31.54
CA VAL A 129 -18.84 7.33 -31.63
C VAL A 129 -18.56 7.69 -33.10
N GLU A 130 -19.57 7.48 -33.95
CA GLU A 130 -19.60 8.12 -35.27
C GLU A 130 -20.09 9.56 -35.11
N THR A 131 -19.34 10.44 -35.77
CA THR A 131 -19.44 11.89 -35.88
C THR A 131 -20.88 12.42 -35.84
N PRO A 132 -21.19 13.47 -35.05
CA PRO A 132 -22.49 14.13 -35.14
C PRO A 132 -22.77 14.53 -36.60
N PRO A 133 -24.02 14.44 -37.09
CA PRO A 133 -24.35 14.89 -38.43
C PRO A 133 -23.98 16.37 -38.52
N THR A 134 -22.92 16.66 -39.27
CA THR A 134 -22.53 18.01 -39.63
C THR A 134 -23.76 18.66 -40.25
N PRO A 135 -24.29 19.77 -39.70
CA PRO A 135 -25.33 20.52 -40.38
C PRO A 135 -24.75 20.97 -41.71
N ALA A 136 -25.37 20.54 -42.80
CA ALA A 136 -25.10 21.05 -44.13
C ALA A 136 -25.54 22.52 -44.15
N ASP A 137 -24.62 23.43 -43.80
CA ASP A 137 -24.51 24.81 -44.28
C ASP A 137 -23.63 25.62 -43.34
N ALA A 138 -22.35 25.79 -43.71
CA ALA A 138 -21.64 27.07 -43.70
C ALA A 138 -20.17 26.80 -44.04
N ALA A 139 -19.79 27.22 -45.25
CA ALA A 139 -18.43 27.26 -45.70
C ALA A 139 -17.55 28.08 -44.73
N THR A 140 -16.53 27.44 -44.15
CA THR A 140 -15.24 28.04 -43.84
C THR A 140 -14.20 26.91 -43.76
N PRO A 141 -13.15 26.90 -44.60
CA PRO A 141 -12.12 25.88 -44.53
C PRO A 141 -11.20 26.18 -43.35
N LEU A 142 -11.54 25.66 -42.18
CA LEU A 142 -10.57 25.50 -41.10
C LEU A 142 -9.88 24.16 -41.30
N GLN A 143 -8.58 24.23 -41.59
CA GLN A 143 -7.66 23.08 -41.60
C GLN A 143 -7.64 22.46 -40.20
N GLY A 144 -8.53 21.49 -39.97
CA GLY A 144 -8.48 20.62 -38.81
C GLY A 144 -7.38 19.60 -39.03
N SER A 145 -6.27 19.74 -38.30
CA SER A 145 -5.32 18.66 -38.12
C SER A 145 -6.05 17.50 -37.45
N GLU A 146 -6.29 16.43 -38.20
CA GLU A 146 -6.66 15.13 -37.66
C GLU A 146 -5.51 14.67 -36.76
N GLU A 147 -5.58 15.00 -35.48
CA GLU A 147 -4.72 14.42 -34.46
C GLU A 147 -5.22 12.98 -34.26
N GLN A 148 -4.81 12.10 -35.17
CA GLN A 148 -4.90 10.66 -35.02
C GLN A 148 -4.06 10.29 -33.80
N GLY A 149 -4.70 10.27 -32.62
CA GLY A 149 -4.09 9.82 -31.39
C GLY A 149 -3.51 8.43 -31.60
N ALA A 150 -2.18 8.33 -31.48
CA ALA A 150 -1.47 7.08 -31.69
C ALA A 150 -2.11 5.96 -30.84
N PRO A 151 -2.23 4.73 -31.37
CA PRO A 151 -2.79 3.62 -30.61
C PRO A 151 -1.99 3.44 -29.32
N VAL A 152 -2.68 3.42 -28.17
CA VAL A 152 -2.04 3.17 -26.88
C VAL A 152 -1.60 1.71 -26.84
N ASP A 153 -0.28 1.49 -26.78
CA ASP A 153 0.33 0.17 -26.64
C ASP A 153 0.29 -0.29 -25.18
N TRP A 154 -0.81 -0.94 -24.81
CA TRP A 154 -1.01 -1.49 -23.47
C TRP A 154 0.03 -2.56 -23.09
N GLN A 155 0.62 -3.24 -24.07
CA GLN A 155 1.64 -4.26 -23.82
C GLN A 155 2.96 -3.60 -23.42
N ALA A 156 3.33 -2.48 -24.06
CA ALA A 156 4.48 -1.68 -23.66
C ALA A 156 4.32 -1.08 -22.25
N ILE A 157 3.12 -0.57 -21.92
CA ILE A 157 2.82 -0.02 -20.58
C ILE A 157 2.92 -1.11 -19.50
N ALA A 158 2.36 -2.29 -19.75
CA ALA A 158 2.42 -3.41 -18.79
C ALA A 158 3.87 -3.89 -18.56
N GLN A 159 4.65 -4.06 -19.63
CA GLN A 159 6.07 -4.43 -19.52
C GLN A 159 6.90 -3.37 -18.80
N GLN A 160 6.58 -2.08 -18.99
CA GLN A 160 7.23 -1.01 -18.27
C GLN A 160 6.93 -1.08 -16.77
N ARG A 161 5.66 -1.29 -16.39
CA ARG A 161 5.27 -1.46 -14.98
C ARG A 161 5.92 -2.67 -14.33
N GLU A 162 6.05 -3.78 -15.03
CA GLU A 162 6.76 -4.95 -14.53
C GLU A 162 8.25 -4.66 -14.26
N ARG A 163 8.92 -3.94 -15.16
CA ARG A 163 10.32 -3.51 -14.97
C ARG A 163 10.47 -2.56 -13.78
N GLU A 164 9.57 -1.61 -13.62
CA GLU A 164 9.53 -0.68 -12.48
C GLU A 164 9.37 -1.44 -11.15
N LEU A 165 8.36 -2.30 -11.05
CA LEU A 165 8.10 -3.10 -9.85
C LEU A 165 9.26 -4.03 -9.50
N LYS A 166 9.92 -4.62 -10.50
CA LYS A 166 11.13 -5.43 -10.28
C LYS A 166 12.28 -4.60 -9.72
N THR A 167 12.49 -3.40 -10.26
CA THR A 167 13.53 -2.46 -9.81
C THR A 167 13.27 -2.00 -8.36
N GLU A 168 12.02 -1.66 -8.04
CA GLU A 168 11.61 -1.29 -6.68
C GLU A 168 11.79 -2.46 -5.69
N GLY A 169 11.41 -3.69 -6.07
CA GLY A 169 11.61 -4.87 -5.24
C GLY A 169 13.09 -5.20 -5.00
N GLU A 170 13.96 -4.96 -5.98
CA GLU A 170 15.41 -5.09 -5.82
C GLU A 170 16.02 -3.97 -4.95
N ALA A 171 15.54 -2.74 -5.08
CA ALA A 171 15.93 -1.63 -4.20
C ALA A 171 15.54 -1.89 -2.75
N ARG A 172 14.30 -2.36 -2.52
CA ARG A 172 13.81 -2.75 -1.20
C ARG A 172 14.65 -3.86 -0.57
N ARG A 173 14.95 -4.93 -1.32
CA ARG A 173 15.82 -6.01 -0.83
C ARG A 173 17.21 -5.52 -0.45
N ARG A 174 17.81 -4.62 -1.25
CA ARG A 174 19.10 -4.00 -0.92
C ARG A 174 19.04 -3.19 0.38
N ALA A 175 17.98 -2.40 0.57
CA ALA A 175 17.77 -1.64 1.80
C ALA A 175 17.61 -2.55 3.02
N GLU A 176 16.82 -3.63 2.91
CA GLU A 176 16.63 -4.60 3.99
C GLU A 176 17.95 -5.31 4.35
N MET A 177 18.77 -5.68 3.37
CA MET A 177 20.11 -6.24 3.61
C MET A 177 21.05 -5.24 4.30
N ALA A 178 21.04 -3.97 3.90
CA ALA A 178 21.84 -2.92 4.54
C ALA A 178 21.44 -2.73 6.01
N ILE A 179 20.13 -2.67 6.30
CA ILE A 179 19.60 -2.58 7.66
C ILE A 179 20.02 -3.81 8.49
N ALA A 180 19.94 -5.00 7.93
CA ALA A 180 20.38 -6.23 8.61
C ALA A 180 21.88 -6.19 8.95
N ARG A 181 22.72 -5.69 8.03
CA ARG A 181 24.17 -5.53 8.26
C ARG A 181 24.47 -4.52 9.37
N VAL A 182 23.80 -3.38 9.40
CA VAL A 182 23.93 -2.38 10.49
C VAL A 182 23.51 -2.97 11.84
N ARG A 183 22.43 -3.79 11.86
CA ARG A 183 21.99 -4.48 13.09
C ARG A 183 23.01 -5.50 13.59
N LEU A 184 23.72 -6.20 12.69
CA LEU A 184 24.79 -7.13 13.06
C LEU A 184 25.97 -6.38 13.68
N ILE A 185 26.40 -5.26 13.09
CA ILE A 185 27.48 -4.42 13.63
C ILE A 185 27.11 -3.89 15.03
N LYS A 186 25.88 -3.40 15.22
CA LYS A 186 25.39 -2.92 16.52
C LYS A 186 25.30 -4.02 17.60
N LYS A 187 25.14 -5.29 17.20
CA LYS A 187 25.09 -6.43 18.14
C LYS A 187 26.46 -6.98 18.52
N ALA A 188 27.54 -6.57 17.83
CA ALA A 188 28.88 -7.01 18.20
C ALA A 188 29.28 -6.39 19.55
N PRO A 189 29.87 -7.18 20.48
CA PRO A 189 30.29 -6.68 21.79
C PRO A 189 31.27 -5.51 21.64
N SER A 190 30.92 -4.38 22.24
CA SER A 190 31.46 -3.04 21.99
C SER A 190 32.87 -2.75 22.52
N ARG A 191 33.71 -3.77 22.74
CA ARG A 191 34.97 -3.61 23.50
C ARG A 191 36.24 -4.18 22.87
N SER A 192 36.24 -4.67 21.63
CA SER A 192 37.52 -4.96 20.96
C SER A 192 38.06 -3.70 20.29
N ALA A 193 39.37 -3.44 20.43
CA ALA A 193 40.05 -2.34 19.74
C ALA A 193 39.88 -2.43 18.20
N PHE A 194 39.70 -3.66 17.69
CA PHE A 194 39.39 -3.94 16.29
C PHE A 194 38.05 -3.35 15.83
N ASN A 195 37.03 -3.32 16.69
CA ASN A 195 35.72 -2.76 16.36
C ASN A 195 35.71 -1.22 16.36
N LEU A 196 36.54 -0.56 17.18
CA LEU A 196 36.68 0.90 17.14
C LEU A 196 37.34 1.36 15.84
N GLN A 197 38.32 0.59 15.35
CA GLN A 197 39.00 0.89 14.10
C GLN A 197 38.16 0.49 12.87
N ALA A 198 37.43 -0.63 12.92
CA ALA A 198 36.48 -0.99 11.87
C ALA A 198 35.35 0.05 11.72
N ASN A 199 34.80 0.58 12.83
CA ASN A 199 33.78 1.63 12.78
C ASN A 199 34.30 2.99 12.30
N ALA A 200 35.62 3.23 12.31
CA ALA A 200 36.23 4.49 11.91
C ALA A 200 36.68 4.51 10.42
N VAL A 201 36.70 3.35 9.75
CA VAL A 201 37.20 3.19 8.38
C VAL A 201 36.12 2.61 7.44
N ASP A 202 34.89 2.38 7.92
CA ASP A 202 33.86 1.71 7.12
C ASP A 202 33.15 2.68 6.16
N ASP A 203 33.65 2.75 4.93
CA ASP A 203 32.96 3.30 3.74
C ASP A 203 31.55 2.72 3.54
N GLY A 204 31.21 1.62 4.24
CA GLY A 204 29.89 1.00 4.25
C GLY A 204 28.78 1.88 4.82
N TRP A 205 29.09 2.85 5.70
CA TRP A 205 28.09 3.83 6.16
C TRP A 205 27.74 4.84 5.07
N ASP A 206 28.75 5.35 4.35
CA ASP A 206 28.54 6.27 3.23
C ASP A 206 27.84 5.55 2.06
N GLN A 207 28.19 4.29 1.77
CA GLN A 207 27.48 3.48 0.78
C GLN A 207 26.03 3.17 1.19
N ALA A 208 25.75 2.98 2.49
CA ALA A 208 24.40 2.79 2.98
C ALA A 208 23.58 4.10 2.90
N LEU A 209 24.22 5.23 3.20
CA LEU A 209 23.61 6.56 3.05
C LEU A 209 23.34 6.87 1.57
N ASP A 210 24.29 6.58 0.68
CA ASP A 210 24.17 6.76 -0.76
C ASP A 210 23.09 5.84 -1.36
N ALA A 211 22.96 4.60 -0.87
CA ALA A 211 21.87 3.71 -1.26
C ALA A 211 20.49 4.22 -0.81
N VAL A 212 20.41 4.83 0.37
CA VAL A 212 19.20 5.51 0.86
C VAL A 212 18.93 6.77 0.04
N HIS A 213 19.94 7.58 -0.28
CA HIS A 213 19.81 8.76 -1.13
C HIS A 213 19.39 8.40 -2.56
N ALA A 214 19.93 7.32 -3.13
CA ALA A 214 19.55 6.80 -4.45
C ALA A 214 18.12 6.23 -4.46
N ALA A 215 17.66 5.65 -3.34
CA ALA A 215 16.27 5.24 -3.18
C ALA A 215 15.32 6.45 -2.99
N LEU A 216 15.85 7.60 -2.57
CA LEU A 216 15.10 8.84 -2.33
C LEU A 216 15.20 9.88 -3.47
N GLY A 217 15.97 9.64 -4.52
CA GLY A 217 16.04 10.49 -5.73
C GLY A 217 15.68 9.68 -6.98
N THR A 218 14.60 9.98 -7.69
CA THR A 218 14.42 11.24 -8.43
C THR A 218 13.31 12.16 -7.90
N PRO A 219 13.60 13.47 -7.73
CA PRO A 219 12.59 14.48 -7.45
C PRO A 219 11.88 14.87 -8.74
N GLU A 220 10.60 14.54 -8.88
CA GLU A 220 9.73 15.46 -9.61
C GLU A 220 9.70 16.76 -8.82
N ARG A 221 10.07 17.86 -9.49
CA ARG A 221 10.02 19.22 -8.95
C ARG A 221 8.67 19.46 -8.27
N CYS A 222 8.67 19.49 -6.95
CA CYS A 222 7.56 20.08 -6.22
C CYS A 222 7.64 21.60 -6.42
N GLU A 223 6.92 22.11 -7.42
CA GLU A 223 6.79 23.55 -7.70
C GLU A 223 5.93 24.30 -6.67
N THR A 224 5.95 23.90 -5.39
CA THR A 224 5.36 24.75 -4.36
C THR A 224 6.36 25.85 -4.02
N LYS A 225 6.07 27.06 -4.50
CA LYS A 225 6.84 28.32 -4.36
C LYS A 225 7.18 28.77 -2.93
N ASN A 226 6.98 27.93 -1.90
CA ASN A 226 7.14 28.29 -0.49
C ASN A 226 8.14 27.44 0.30
N ALA A 227 8.92 26.54 -0.31
CA ALA A 227 10.04 25.89 0.37
C ALA A 227 11.24 26.85 0.53
N ARG A 228 11.11 27.84 1.41
CA ARG A 228 12.24 28.64 1.88
C ARG A 228 13.04 27.84 2.92
N LYS A 229 14.37 27.92 2.78
CA LYS A 229 15.53 27.81 3.71
C LYS A 229 15.47 27.07 5.08
N ASP A 230 14.32 26.66 5.60
CA ASP A 230 14.18 26.19 6.98
C ASP A 230 13.88 24.67 7.07
N HIS A 231 14.13 23.92 6.00
CA HIS A 231 13.97 22.46 6.06
C HIS A 231 15.12 21.84 6.86
N PRO A 232 14.86 21.02 7.90
CA PRO A 232 15.88 20.49 8.81
C PRO A 232 17.04 19.74 8.11
N VAL A 233 16.74 19.12 6.96
CA VAL A 233 17.73 18.43 6.11
C VAL A 233 18.73 19.42 5.49
N HIS A 234 18.30 20.63 5.11
CA HIS A 234 19.20 21.63 4.53
C HIS A 234 20.09 22.30 5.58
N GLU A 235 19.59 22.53 6.81
CA GLU A 235 20.42 22.96 7.94
C GLU A 235 21.47 21.92 8.31
N LEU A 236 21.09 20.63 8.32
CA LEU A 236 22.00 19.52 8.56
C LEU A 236 23.15 19.49 7.53
N LEU A 237 22.79 19.61 6.25
CA LEU A 237 23.74 19.60 5.14
C LEU A 237 24.65 20.84 5.13
N ALA A 238 24.13 22.00 5.50
CA ALA A 238 24.92 23.23 5.62
C ALA A 238 25.91 23.16 6.78
N ALA A 239 25.49 22.61 7.92
CA ALA A 239 26.34 22.49 9.12
C ALA A 239 27.45 21.43 8.93
N LEU A 240 27.16 20.32 8.23
CA LEU A 240 28.16 19.32 7.84
C LEU A 240 29.20 19.90 6.87
N LYS A 241 28.77 20.70 5.89
CA LYS A 241 29.70 21.39 4.96
C LYS A 241 30.53 22.48 5.62
N ALA A 242 30.04 23.09 6.70
CA ALA A 242 30.72 24.17 7.42
C ALA A 242 31.70 23.69 8.50
N GLY A 243 31.82 22.37 8.74
CA GLY A 243 32.80 21.81 9.69
C GLY A 243 32.54 22.18 11.16
N VAL A 244 31.29 22.50 11.52
CA VAL A 244 30.92 22.93 12.88
C VAL A 244 30.91 21.70 13.81
N PRO A 245 31.54 21.73 15.00
CA PRO A 245 31.51 20.61 15.93
C PRO A 245 30.08 20.40 16.47
N HIS A 246 29.47 19.28 16.09
CA HIS A 246 28.06 18.98 16.33
C HIS A 246 27.76 18.53 17.78
N PRO A 247 26.50 18.66 18.24
CA PRO A 247 26.01 17.87 19.37
C PRO A 247 26.13 16.38 19.05
N THR A 248 26.29 15.54 20.08
CA THR A 248 26.55 14.10 19.95
C THR A 248 25.64 13.42 18.91
N PRO A 249 26.12 12.38 18.18
CA PRO A 249 25.36 11.68 17.13
C PRO A 249 23.93 11.28 17.51
N VAL A 250 23.68 11.04 18.80
CA VAL A 250 22.37 10.74 19.38
C VAL A 250 21.37 11.90 19.23
N GLY A 251 21.83 13.14 19.40
CA GLY A 251 20.98 14.34 19.26
C GLY A 251 20.59 14.63 17.81
N LEU A 252 21.43 14.27 16.86
CA LEU A 252 21.19 14.45 15.43
C LEU A 252 20.17 13.43 14.90
N VAL A 253 20.34 12.16 15.29
CA VAL A 253 19.40 11.08 14.97
C VAL A 253 18.03 11.35 15.57
N GLY A 254 17.97 11.86 16.81
CA GLY A 254 16.71 12.25 17.45
C GLY A 254 15.93 13.30 16.65
N ARG A 255 16.60 14.37 16.20
CA ARG A 255 15.97 15.43 15.39
C ARG A 255 15.56 14.96 14.01
N TYR A 256 16.33 14.05 13.41
CA TYR A 256 15.99 13.45 12.12
C TYR A 256 14.73 12.58 12.19
N TYR A 257 14.63 11.71 13.21
CA TYR A 257 13.42 10.92 13.44
C TYR A 257 12.21 11.78 13.82
N GLU A 258 12.41 12.86 14.59
CA GLU A 258 11.34 13.81 14.91
C GLU A 258 10.81 14.53 13.66
N ALA A 259 11.70 14.92 12.74
CA ALA A 259 11.32 15.55 11.48
C ALA A 259 10.55 14.58 10.57
N ILE A 260 10.99 13.32 10.44
CA ILE A 260 10.25 12.28 9.71
C ILE A 260 8.89 12.03 10.35
N HIS A 261 8.83 11.93 11.68
CA HIS A 261 7.58 11.72 12.40
C HIS A 261 6.59 12.87 12.19
N LYS A 262 7.04 14.12 12.20
CA LYS A 262 6.17 15.29 11.94
C LYS A 262 5.59 15.32 10.51
N VAL A 263 6.31 14.78 9.54
CA VAL A 263 5.87 14.77 8.13
C VAL A 263 5.00 13.55 7.82
N CYS A 264 5.28 12.40 8.43
CA CYS A 264 4.64 11.13 8.09
C CYS A 264 3.56 10.68 9.10
N CYS A 265 3.45 11.32 10.27
CA CYS A 265 2.41 11.01 11.24
C CYS A 265 1.10 11.74 10.84
N PRO A 266 -0.01 11.01 10.61
CA PRO A 266 -1.29 11.61 10.21
C PRO A 266 -2.03 12.28 11.38
N TYR A 267 -1.46 12.28 12.58
CA TYR A 267 -2.08 12.80 13.80
C TYR A 267 -1.53 14.19 14.14
N ASP A 268 -2.43 15.15 14.38
CA ASP A 268 -2.05 16.47 14.89
C ASP A 268 -1.63 16.36 16.37
N HIS A 269 -0.39 16.75 16.66
CA HIS A 269 0.19 16.77 17.99
C HIS A 269 0.09 18.14 18.67
N SER A 270 -0.63 19.09 18.08
CA SER A 270 -0.85 20.43 18.63
C SER A 270 -1.63 20.39 19.95
N GLU A 271 -2.52 19.42 20.12
CA GLU A 271 -3.20 19.17 21.39
C GLU A 271 -2.44 18.13 22.22
N ARG A 272 -1.88 18.59 23.36
CA ARG A 272 -1.41 17.70 24.42
C ARG A 272 -2.59 16.89 24.96
N ARG A 273 -2.79 15.67 24.46
CA ARG A 273 -3.64 14.71 25.17
C ARG A 273 -3.03 14.46 26.55
N PRO A 274 -3.79 14.61 27.65
CA PRO A 274 -3.34 14.12 28.94
C PRO A 274 -3.16 12.61 28.79
N GLY A 275 -1.91 12.13 28.79
CA GLY A 275 -1.64 10.70 28.70
C GLY A 275 -2.37 9.99 29.84
N TYR A 276 -2.97 8.83 29.56
CA TYR A 276 -3.65 8.01 30.56
C TYR A 276 -2.78 7.75 31.82
N ALA A 277 -1.46 7.67 31.65
CA ALA A 277 -0.50 7.58 32.76
C ALA A 277 -0.42 8.87 33.60
N ALA A 278 -0.58 10.05 33.01
CA ALA A 278 -0.58 11.33 33.74
C ALA A 278 -1.86 11.54 34.55
N ALA A 279 -3.00 11.02 34.08
CA ALA A 279 -4.25 11.02 34.84
C ALA A 279 -4.19 10.01 36.01
N ALA A 280 -3.70 8.79 35.77
CA ALA A 280 -3.52 7.77 36.81
C ALA A 280 -2.50 8.20 37.87
N ASN A 281 -1.39 8.84 37.46
CA ASN A 281 -0.38 9.33 38.39
C ASN A 281 -0.87 10.55 39.20
N ARG A 282 -1.77 11.37 38.65
CA ARG A 282 -2.36 12.51 39.38
C ARG A 282 -3.36 12.01 40.43
N ALA A 283 -4.21 11.05 40.09
CA ALA A 283 -5.12 10.40 41.04
C ALA A 283 -4.37 9.71 42.20
N ALA A 284 -3.27 9.01 41.89
CA ALA A 284 -2.44 8.37 42.92
C ALA A 284 -1.70 9.36 43.83
N LEU A 285 -1.40 10.57 43.36
CA LEU A 285 -0.78 11.62 44.17
C LEU A 285 -1.80 12.32 45.07
N ASP A 286 -3.03 12.53 44.58
CA ASP A 286 -4.11 13.15 45.38
C ASP A 286 -4.55 12.22 46.53
N GLU A 287 -4.63 10.89 46.31
CA GLU A 287 -4.90 9.91 47.38
C GLU A 287 -3.81 9.84 48.45
N SER A 288 -2.57 10.21 48.13
CA SER A 288 -1.44 10.19 49.07
C SER A 288 -1.35 11.42 49.97
N GLN A 289 -2.14 12.48 49.69
CA GLN A 289 -2.16 13.72 50.48
C GLN A 289 -3.34 13.79 51.47
N GLU A 290 -4.28 12.83 51.42
CA GLU A 290 -5.44 12.75 52.32
C GLU A 290 -5.27 11.72 53.47
N CYS A 291 -4.09 11.09 53.61
CA CYS A 291 -3.68 10.27 54.76
C CYS A 291 -2.60 10.97 55.59
#